data_AF-A0A7J2MHL1-F1
#
_entry.id   AF-A0A7J2MHL1-F1
#
_cell.length_a   1.000
_cell.length_b   1.000
_cell.length_c   1.000
_cell.angle_alpha   90.00
_cell.angle_beta   90.00
_cell.angle_gamma   90.00
#
_symmetry.space_group_name_H-M   'P 1'
#
loop_
_entity.id
_entity.type
_entity.pdbx_description
1 polymer ?
#
loop_
_entity_poly.entity_id
_entity_poly.type
_entity_poly.pdbx_seq_one_letter_code
_entity_poly.pdbx_strand_id
1 'polypeptide(L)' 'MAKYLKGTSRLALFRGFPKLRQRFRKGRIWSRSYYVGTAGEVSSEAIKRYIERVEHD' A
#
# COMPACT_ATOMS: atom_id res chain seq x y z
N MET A 1 2.02 -4.52 -12.59
CA MET A 1 0.98 -5.14 -11.75
C MET A 1 0.63 -4.32 -10.49
N ALA A 2 1.59 -4.04 -9.59
CA ALA A 2 1.32 -3.35 -8.31
C ALA A 2 0.62 -1.98 -8.44
N LYS A 3 0.98 -1.15 -9.44
CA LYS A 3 0.31 0.14 -9.71
C LYS A 3 -1.18 -0.02 -10.00
N TYR A 4 -1.54 -1.05 -10.78
CA TYR A 4 -2.94 -1.33 -11.11
C TYR A 4 -3.70 -1.81 -9.87
N LEU A 5 -3.14 -2.77 -9.12
CA LEU A 5 -3.73 -3.26 -7.88
C LEU A 5 -3.97 -2.15 -6.85
N LYS A 6 -2.98 -1.27 -6.63
CA LYS A 6 -3.11 -0.10 -5.76
C LYS A 6 -4.16 0.90 -6.27
N GLY A 7 -4.21 1.13 -7.59
CA GLY A 7 -5.17 2.05 -8.21
C GLY A 7 -6.61 1.58 -8.09
N THR A 8 -6.88 0.32 -8.47
CA THR A 8 -8.22 -0.29 -8.45
C THR A 8 -8.73 -0.46 -7.02
N SER A 9 -7.89 -0.96 -6.11
CA SER A 9 -8.26 -1.10 -4.68
C SER A 9 -8.57 0.26 -4.03
N ARG A 10 -7.79 1.30 -4.33
CA ARG A 10 -8.08 2.67 -3.86
C ARG A 10 -9.45 3.15 -4.33
N LEU A 11 -9.79 2.92 -5.59
CA LEU A 11 -11.10 3.30 -6.14
C LEU A 11 -12.24 2.53 -5.46
N ALA A 12 -12.08 1.21 -5.27
CA ALA A 12 -13.05 0.37 -4.58
C ALA A 12 -13.26 0.83 -3.12
N LEU A 13 -12.17 1.09 -2.38
CA LEU A 13 -12.22 1.57 -1.01
C LEU A 13 -12.92 2.92 -0.87
N PHE A 14 -12.66 3.87 -1.78
CA PHE A 14 -13.33 5.16 -1.76
C PHE A 14 -14.80 5.12 -2.22
N ARG A 15 -15.21 4.06 -2.93
CA ARG A 15 -16.62 3.80 -3.27
C ARG A 15 -17.36 3.18 -2.09
N GLY A 16 -16.79 2.15 -1.45
CA GLY A 16 -17.40 1.46 -0.31
C GLY A 16 -17.34 2.26 1.01
N PHE A 17 -16.32 3.09 1.19
CA PHE A 17 -16.09 3.85 2.41
C PHE A 17 -15.84 5.33 2.11
N PRO A 18 -16.89 6.11 1.80
CA PRO A 18 -16.77 7.54 1.50
C PRO A 18 -16.08 8.34 2.63
N LYS A 19 -16.22 7.91 3.89
CA LYS A 19 -15.56 8.51 5.06
C LYS A 19 -14.02 8.50 4.95
N LEU A 20 -13.42 7.54 4.24
CA LEU A 20 -11.96 7.50 4.03
C LEU A 20 -11.44 8.70 3.24
N ARG A 21 -12.28 9.36 2.44
CA ARG A 21 -11.90 10.59 1.72
C ARG A 21 -11.59 11.75 2.67
N GLN A 22 -12.23 11.78 3.84
CA GLN A 22 -11.97 12.80 4.85
C GLN A 22 -10.64 12.59 5.57
N ARG A 23 -10.23 11.33 5.77
CA ARG A 23 -8.95 10.97 6.39
C ARG A 23 -7.78 11.07 5.41
N PHE A 24 -7.99 10.65 4.15
CA PHE A 24 -7.01 10.70 3.08
C PHE A 24 -7.31 11.83 2.09
N ARG A 25 -7.31 13.08 2.56
CA ARG A 25 -7.74 14.27 1.78
C ARG A 25 -6.96 14.49 0.48
N LYS A 26 -5.70 14.04 0.39
CA LYS A 26 -4.89 14.05 -0.85
C LYS A 26 -5.20 12.88 -1.81
N GLY A 27 -6.21 12.07 -1.49
CA GLY A 27 -6.61 10.91 -2.29
C GLY A 27 -5.59 9.77 -2.34
N ARG A 28 -4.53 9.82 -1.52
CA ARG A 28 -3.46 8.82 -1.45
C ARG A 28 -3.69 7.91 -0.25
N ILE A 29 -4.12 6.68 -0.51
CA ILE A 29 -4.27 5.62 0.50
C ILE A 29 -3.01 4.76 0.59
N TRP A 30 -2.35 4.52 -0.55
CA TRP A 30 -1.18 3.66 -0.63
C TRP A 30 0.10 4.50 -0.76
N SER A 31 1.19 4.04 -0.14
CA SER A 31 2.53 4.56 -0.41
C SER A 31 2.91 4.33 -1.89
N ARG A 32 3.82 5.18 -2.41
CA ARG A 32 4.39 4.99 -3.75
C ARG A 32 5.19 3.69 -3.81
N SER A 33 5.92 3.41 -2.74
CA SER A 33 6.78 2.24 -2.60
C SER A 33 5.94 0.96 -2.44
N TYR A 34 6.41 -0.15 -3.02
CA TYR A 34 5.89 -1.49 -2.76
C TYR A 34 7.06 -2.48 -2.64
N TYR A 35 6.82 -3.59 -1.95
CA TYR A 35 7.74 -4.73 -1.89
C TYR A 35 7.19 -5.89 -2.71
N VAL A 36 8.07 -6.63 -3.37
CA VAL A 36 7.75 -7.86 -4.10
C VAL A 36 8.89 -8.86 -3.84
N GLY A 37 8.53 -10.11 -3.58
CA GLY A 37 9.45 -11.21 -3.36
C GLY A 37 8.83 -12.52 -3.86
N THR A 38 9.67 -13.52 -4.08
CA THR A 38 9.26 -14.85 -4.54
C THR A 38 8.62 -15.64 -3.40
N ALA A 39 7.63 -16.47 -3.74
CA ALA A 39 7.04 -17.39 -2.78
C ALA A 39 8.11 -18.40 -2.34
N GLY A 40 8.58 -18.28 -1.09
CA GLY A 40 9.65 -19.10 -0.51
C GLY A 40 10.79 -18.28 0.12
N GLU A 41 11.09 -17.08 -0.39
CA GLU A 41 12.16 -16.20 0.13
C GLU A 41 11.62 -15.08 1.04
N VAL A 42 10.32 -14.82 0.98
CA VAL A 42 9.68 -13.80 1.82
C VAL A 42 9.55 -14.30 3.26
N SER A 43 10.42 -13.80 4.13
CA SER A 43 10.31 -13.96 5.58
C SER A 43 9.59 -12.75 6.22
N SER A 44 9.03 -12.94 7.42
CA SER A 44 8.41 -11.87 8.20
C SER A 44 9.39 -10.73 8.48
N GLU A 45 10.66 -11.05 8.71
CA GLU A 45 11.74 -10.10 8.96
C GLU A 45 12.03 -9.25 7.72
N ALA A 46 11.97 -9.83 6.51
CA ALA A 46 12.15 -9.09 5.26
C ALA A 46 11.04 -8.06 5.05
N ILE A 47 9.79 -8.43 5.34
CA ILE A 47 8.63 -7.51 5.28
C ILE A 47 8.79 -6.40 6.32
N LYS A 48 9.15 -6.74 7.56
CA LYS A 48 9.34 -5.74 8.63
C LYS A 48 10.42 -4.72 8.29
N ARG A 49 11.59 -5.18 7.84
CA ARG A 49 12.69 -4.32 7.37
C ARG A 49 12.29 -3.43 6.19
N TYR A 50 11.39 -3.90 5.34
CA TYR A 50 10.87 -3.08 4.25
C TYR A 50 9.96 -1.96 4.77
N ILE A 51 9.02 -2.29 5.67
CA ILE A 51 8.12 -1.30 6.28
C ILE A 51 8.91 -0.23 7.02
N GLU A 52 9.88 -0.63 7.86
CA GLU A 52 10.73 0.30 8.62
C GLU A 52 11.52 1.27 7.73
N ARG A 53 12.00 0.80 6.56
CA ARG A 53 12.67 1.66 5.58
C ARG A 53 11.74 2.69 4.94
N VAL A 54 10.48 2.32 4.69
CA VAL A 54 9.50 3.21 4.04
C VAL A 54 9.00 4.31 4.97
N GLU A 55 9.00 4.11 6.29
CA GLU A 55 8.62 5.14 7.27
C GLU A 55 9.64 6.29 7.38
N HIS A 56 10.84 6.15 6.79
CA HIS A 56 11.91 7.15 6.80
C HIS A 56 12.03 7.97 5.49
N ASP A 57 11.04 7.89 4.58
CA ASP A 57 10.94 8.61 3.29
C ASP A 57 9.79 9.64 3.30
#